data_AF-A0A1Z1WEG5-F1
#
_entry.id   AF-A0A1Z1WEG5-F1
#
_cell.length_a   1.000
_cell.length_b   1.000
_cell.length_c   1.000
_cell.angle_alpha   90.00
_cell.angle_beta   90.00
_cell.angle_gamma   90.00
#
_symmetry.space_group_name_H-M   'P 1'
#
loop_
_entity.id
_entity.type
_entity.pdbx_description
1 polymer ?
#
loop_
_entity_poly.entity_id
_entity_poly.type
_entity_poly.pdbx_seq_one_letter_code
_entity_poly.pdbx_strand_id
1 'polypeptide(L)'
;MRHSSRCCPRIQDRTGIKFVHATDREAIGEWDHGDYTHQVYRAAWGPMNDRYWFGKAETAKRRAVVMAKYEPVGILDGGRRFAPGFATAS
;
A
#
# COMPACT_ATOMS: atom_id res chain seq x y z
N MET A 1 19.45 -0.19 -5.91
CA MET A 1 18.16 -0.43 -5.23
C MET A 1 18.41 -0.85 -3.78
N ARG A 2 18.17 0.03 -2.80
CA ARG A 2 18.39 -0.28 -1.38
C ARG A 2 17.06 -0.74 -0.76
N HIS A 3 16.98 -2.03 -0.44
CA HIS A 3 15.82 -2.65 0.20
C HIS A 3 15.80 -2.26 1.70
N SER A 4 14.69 -1.70 2.16
CA SER A 4 14.55 -1.15 3.52
C SER A 4 13.87 -2.13 4.48
N SER A 5 14.57 -3.20 4.84
CA SER A 5 14.17 -4.15 5.91
C SER A 5 14.72 -3.76 7.30
N ARG A 6 15.07 -2.48 7.52
CA ARG A 6 16.04 -2.09 8.57
C ARG A 6 15.46 -1.42 9.82
N CYS A 7 14.19 -1.61 10.17
CA CYS A 7 13.72 -0.93 11.39
C CYS A 7 14.32 -1.55 12.68
N CYS A 8 14.54 -2.87 12.75
CA CYS A 8 14.94 -3.53 14.01
C CYS A 8 15.82 -4.81 13.86
N PRO A 9 17.05 -4.75 13.29
CA PRO A 9 17.90 -5.95 13.17
C PRO A 9 18.32 -6.52 14.54
N ARG A 10 18.63 -5.64 15.50
CA ARG A 10 19.10 -6.02 16.85
C ARG A 10 18.07 -6.76 17.71
N ILE A 11 16.79 -6.45 17.56
CA ILE A 11 15.73 -7.08 18.36
C ILE A 11 15.49 -8.51 17.86
N GLN A 12 15.47 -8.68 16.53
CA GLN A 12 15.28 -9.99 15.89
C GLN A 12 16.43 -10.95 16.18
N ASP A 13 17.67 -10.43 16.20
CA ASP A 13 18.86 -11.21 16.56
C ASP A 13 18.82 -11.68 18.02
N ARG A 14 18.42 -10.79 18.94
CA ARG A 14 18.34 -11.11 20.37
C ARG A 14 17.22 -12.09 20.73
N THR A 15 16.07 -12.02 20.04
CA THR A 15 14.89 -12.83 20.39
C THR A 15 14.71 -14.05 19.50
N GLY A 16 15.45 -14.17 18.40
CA GLY A 16 15.25 -15.18 17.37
C GLY A 16 13.93 -15.02 16.59
N ILE A 17 13.15 -13.98 16.87
CA ILE A 17 11.86 -13.73 16.22
C ILE A 17 12.11 -12.93 14.95
N LYS A 18 11.80 -13.52 13.79
CA LYS A 18 11.80 -12.82 12.50
C LYS A 18 10.52 -12.01 12.37
N PHE A 19 10.63 -10.69 12.26
CA PHE A 19 9.48 -9.85 11.96
C PHE A 19 9.11 -10.02 10.49
N VAL A 20 7.83 -10.31 10.23
CA VAL A 20 7.29 -10.30 8.87
C VAL A 20 7.24 -8.83 8.41
N HIS A 21 8.02 -8.51 7.38
CA HIS A 21 7.93 -7.21 6.72
C HIS A 21 6.62 -7.14 5.94
N ALA A 22 5.72 -6.24 6.34
CA ALA A 22 4.46 -6.03 5.64
C ALA A 22 4.72 -5.26 4.34
N THR A 23 4.95 -5.99 3.25
CA THR A 23 5.09 -5.46 1.87
C THR A 23 3.79 -4.85 1.32
N ASP A 24 2.65 -5.08 1.98
CA ASP A 24 1.36 -4.46 1.67
C ASP A 24 1.47 -2.93 1.48
N ARG A 25 2.35 -2.28 2.24
CA ARG A 25 2.55 -0.83 2.15
C ARG A 25 3.52 -0.37 1.06
N GLU A 26 4.27 -1.25 0.42
CA GLU A 26 5.36 -0.83 -0.47
C GLU A 26 4.92 -0.59 -1.92
N ALA A 27 3.89 -1.29 -2.40
CA ALA A 27 3.50 -1.25 -3.82
C ALA A 27 1.97 -1.41 -4.03
N ILE A 28 1.19 -0.37 -3.72
CA ILE A 28 -0.26 -0.37 -3.97
C ILE A 28 -0.51 -0.20 -5.48
N GLY A 29 -1.20 -1.17 -6.08
CA GLY A 29 -1.62 -1.12 -7.48
C GLY A 29 -0.57 -1.58 -8.48
N GLU A 30 0.48 -2.27 -8.05
CA GLU A 30 1.50 -2.83 -8.95
C GLU A 30 1.17 -4.26 -9.42
N TRP A 31 -0.04 -4.76 -9.14
CA TRP A 31 -0.49 -6.09 -9.56
C TRP A 31 -1.45 -6.00 -10.74
N ASP A 32 -1.40 -7.02 -11.60
CA ASP A 32 -2.36 -7.24 -12.66
C ASP A 32 -2.98 -8.66 -12.60
N HIS A 33 -3.93 -8.91 -13.48
CA HIS A 33 -4.52 -10.23 -13.65
C HIS A 33 -3.48 -11.20 -14.19
N GLY A 34 -3.18 -12.23 -13.39
CA GLY A 34 -2.35 -13.37 -13.80
C GLY A 34 -0.93 -13.26 -13.25
N ASP A 35 -0.58 -12.12 -12.68
CA ASP A 35 0.68 -11.94 -11.97
C ASP A 35 0.80 -12.86 -10.76
N TYR A 36 2.04 -12.98 -10.27
CA TYR A 36 2.37 -13.76 -9.09
C TYR A 36 1.45 -13.43 -7.89
N THR A 37 1.15 -12.13 -7.68
CA THR A 37 0.21 -11.70 -6.63
C THR A 37 -1.19 -12.27 -6.85
N HIS A 38 -1.73 -12.24 -8.07
CA HIS A 38 -3.04 -12.82 -8.37
C HIS A 38 -3.04 -14.34 -8.13
N GLN A 39 -1.95 -15.02 -8.47
CA GLN A 39 -1.82 -16.46 -8.25
C GLN A 39 -1.76 -16.82 -6.76
N VAL A 40 -0.98 -16.08 -5.97
CA VAL A 40 -0.88 -16.27 -4.52
C VAL A 40 -2.22 -16.01 -3.83
N TYR A 41 -2.91 -14.92 -4.19
CA TYR A 41 -4.23 -14.60 -3.64
C TYR A 41 -5.26 -15.66 -4.00
N ARG A 42 -5.21 -16.18 -5.24
CA ARG A 42 -6.07 -17.29 -5.67
C ARG A 42 -5.78 -18.57 -4.90
N ALA A 43 -4.52 -18.89 -4.65
CA ALA A 43 -4.12 -20.07 -3.89
C ALA A 43 -4.50 -19.95 -2.40
N ALA A 44 -4.40 -18.76 -1.82
CA ALA A 44 -4.69 -18.53 -0.41
C ALA A 44 -6.20 -18.45 -0.11
N TRP A 45 -6.98 -17.81 -0.98
CA TRP A 45 -8.39 -17.47 -0.71
C TRP A 45 -9.38 -18.08 -1.71
N GLY A 46 -8.91 -18.86 -2.70
CA GLY A 46 -9.75 -19.47 -3.71
C GLY A 46 -10.05 -18.53 -4.90
N PRO A 47 -11.08 -18.83 -5.71
CA PRO A 47 -11.39 -18.03 -6.89
C PRO A 47 -11.71 -16.58 -6.52
N MET A 48 -10.92 -15.65 -7.06
CA MET A 48 -11.15 -14.21 -6.92
C MET A 48 -12.33 -13.78 -7.77
N ASN A 49 -13.13 -12.85 -7.26
CA ASN A 49 -14.20 -12.24 -8.04
C ASN A 49 -13.59 -11.14 -8.93
N ASP A 50 -13.61 -11.35 -10.24
CA ASP A 50 -13.01 -10.43 -11.22
C ASP A 50 -13.58 -9.01 -11.15
N ARG A 51 -14.81 -8.84 -10.63
CA ARG A 51 -15.41 -7.51 -10.40
C ARG A 51 -14.59 -6.66 -9.43
N TYR A 52 -13.92 -7.30 -8.47
CA TYR A 52 -13.20 -6.63 -7.38
C TYR A 52 -11.68 -6.72 -7.51
N TRP A 53 -11.17 -7.51 -8.47
CA TRP A 53 -9.75 -7.54 -8.79
C TRP A 53 -9.43 -6.46 -9.80
N PHE A 54 -8.92 -5.32 -9.34
CA PHE A 54 -8.51 -4.24 -10.24
C PHE A 54 -7.02 -4.36 -10.58
N GLY A 55 -6.71 -4.38 -11.87
CA GLY A 55 -5.34 -4.29 -12.37
C GLY A 55 -4.73 -2.90 -12.14
N LYS A 56 -3.46 -2.76 -12.51
CA LYS A 56 -2.65 -1.57 -12.28
C LYS A 56 -3.27 -0.28 -12.82
N ALA A 57 -3.73 -0.31 -14.08
CA ALA A 57 -4.28 0.88 -14.74
C ALA A 57 -5.57 1.39 -14.07
N GLU A 58 -6.50 0.49 -13.75
CA GLU A 58 -7.75 0.84 -13.08
C GLU A 58 -7.51 1.29 -11.65
N THR A 59 -6.56 0.66 -10.95
CA THR A 59 -6.14 1.09 -9.61
C THR A 59 -5.56 2.51 -9.64
N ALA A 60 -4.69 2.83 -10.61
CA ALA A 60 -4.13 4.17 -10.78
C ALA A 60 -5.22 5.22 -11.08
N LYS A 61 -6.17 4.89 -11.96
CA LYS A 61 -7.30 5.76 -12.29
C LYS A 61 -8.16 6.08 -11.06
N ARG A 62 -8.56 5.05 -10.31
CA ARG A 62 -9.38 5.22 -9.10
C ARG A 62 -8.63 5.97 -8.01
N ARG A 63 -7.33 5.69 -7.86
CA ARG A 63 -6.45 6.42 -6.95
C ARG A 63 -6.43 7.90 -7.30
N ALA A 64 -6.28 8.27 -8.56
CA ALA A 64 -6.27 9.68 -8.98
C ALA A 64 -7.58 10.41 -8.61
N VAL A 65 -8.74 9.76 -8.81
CA VAL A 65 -10.06 10.31 -8.43
C VAL A 65 -10.17 10.54 -6.92
N VAL A 66 -9.76 9.53 -6.13
CA VAL A 66 -9.76 9.63 -4.66
C VAL A 66 -8.80 10.73 -4.19
N MET A 67 -7.59 10.78 -4.75
CA MET A 67 -6.61 11.80 -4.40
C MET A 67 -7.11 13.22 -4.67
N ALA A 68 -7.69 13.47 -5.86
CA ALA A 68 -8.25 14.77 -6.19
C ALA A 68 -9.33 15.23 -5.20
N LYS A 69 -10.09 14.29 -4.61
CA LYS A 69 -11.12 14.60 -3.62
C LYS A 69 -10.57 14.94 -2.24
N TYR A 70 -9.50 14.27 -1.82
CA TYR A 70 -9.00 14.32 -0.45
C TYR A 70 -7.77 15.23 -0.26
N GLU A 71 -7.05 15.53 -1.34
CA GLU A 71 -5.93 16.46 -1.34
C GLU A 71 -6.30 17.86 -0.82
N PRO A 72 -7.48 18.45 -1.14
CA PRO A 72 -7.91 19.73 -0.56
C PRO A 72 -8.13 19.69 0.96
N VAL A 73 -8.38 18.49 1.52
CA VAL A 73 -8.57 18.28 2.97
C VAL A 73 -7.22 18.01 3.67
N GLY A 74 -6.12 18.10 2.93
CA GLY A 74 -4.77 17.89 3.45
C GLY A 74 -4.37 16.41 3.52
N ILE A 75 -5.12 15.49 2.92
CA ILE A 75 -4.78 14.07 2.86
C ILE A 75 -4.02 13.80 1.56
N LEU A 76 -2.74 13.46 1.70
CA LEU A 76 -1.78 13.33 0.61
C LEU A 76 -1.23 11.89 0.53
N ASP A 77 -0.64 11.53 -0.60
CA ASP A 77 -0.02 10.21 -0.85
C ASP A 77 -0.92 8.99 -0.55
N GLY A 78 -2.22 9.11 -0.78
CA GLY A 78 -3.18 8.05 -0.43
C GLY A 78 -3.35 7.88 1.08
N GLY A 79 -3.24 8.97 1.84
CA GLY A 79 -3.35 8.99 3.30
C GLY A 79 -2.06 8.71 4.05
N ARG A 80 -0.93 8.59 3.34
CA ARG A 80 0.40 8.40 3.96
C ARG A 80 0.98 9.70 4.52
N ARG A 81 0.43 10.83 4.10
CA ARG A 81 0.84 12.15 4.54
C ARG A 81 -0.39 12.99 4.84
N PHE A 82 -0.35 13.70 5.94
CA PHE A 82 -1.42 14.58 6.37
C PHE A 82 -0.85 15.96 6.64
N ALA A 83 -1.39 16.97 5.97
CA ALA A 83 -1.03 18.37 6.13
C ALA A 83 -2.31 19.14 6.51
N PRO A 84 -2.67 19.16 7.80
CA PRO A 84 -3.86 19.87 8.24
C PRO A 84 -3.68 21.36 7.98
N GLY A 85 -4.60 21.95 7.23
CA GLY A 85 -4.74 23.40 7.11
C GLY A 85 -5.32 23.97 8.40
N PHE A 86 -4.53 24.02 9.47
CA PHE A 86 -4.86 24.92 10.57
C PHE A 86 -4.61 26.34 10.08
N ALA A 87 -5.66 27.14 9.95
CA ALA A 87 -5.49 28.58 9.81
C ALA A 87 -4.65 29.03 11.00
N THR A 88 -3.42 29.47 10.77
CA THR A 88 -2.64 30.15 11.78
C THR A 88 -3.40 31.42 12.11
N ALA A 89 -4.03 31.45 13.29
CA ALA A 89 -4.64 32.65 13.83
C ALA A 89 -3.58 33.76 13.80
N SER A 90 -3.88 34.84 13.07
CA SER A 90 -3.11 36.08 13.10
C SER A 90 -3.43 36.88 14.35
#